data_AF-A0A7Y7IZD2-F1
#
_entry.id   AF-A0A7Y7IZD2-F1
#
_cell.length_a   1.000
_cell.length_b   1.000
_cell.length_c   1.000
_cell.angle_alpha   90.00
_cell.angle_beta   90.00
_cell.angle_gamma   90.00
#
_symmetry.space_group_name_H-M   'P 1'
#
loop_
_entity.id
_entity.type
_entity.pdbx_description
1 polymer ?
#
loop_
_entity_poly.entity_id
_entity_poly.type
_entity_poly.pdbx_seq_one_letter_code
_entity_poly.pdbx_strand_id
1 'polypeptide(L)' 'MTALIVTALIWVGLHIGLAGTRLRDPVARRLGDQGFRALFSVLSLAAIFVLARSYAAAPYRGLWVAPDWLRWLLVLAMLP' A
#
# COMPACT_ATOMS: atom_id res chain seq x y z
N MET A 1 -5.37 16.79 -1.20
CA MET A 1 -5.75 15.79 -2.23
C MET A 1 -4.59 15.40 -3.13
N THR A 2 -3.87 16.35 -3.74
CA THR A 2 -2.71 16.06 -4.62
C THR A 2 -1.66 15.13 -3.98
N ALA A 3 -1.24 15.42 -2.74
CA ALA A 3 -0.26 14.59 -2.03
C ALA A 3 -0.72 13.13 -1.84
N LEU A 4 -2.00 12.93 -1.49
CA LEU A 4 -2.59 11.59 -1.37
C LEU A 4 -2.57 10.85 -2.71
N ILE A 5 -2.96 11.51 -3.80
CA ILE A 5 -2.95 10.89 -5.14
C ILE A 5 -1.52 10.51 -5.55
N VAL A 6 -0.56 11.42 -5.40
CA VAL A 6 0.84 11.17 -5.75
C VAL A 6 1.42 10.02 -4.92
N THR A 7 1.21 10.03 -3.61
CA THR A 7 1.73 8.97 -2.72
C THR A 7 1.06 7.62 -2.98
N ALA A 8 -0.24 7.61 -3.34
CA ALA A 8 -0.94 6.40 -3.76
C ALA A 8 -0.37 5.84 -5.07
N LEU A 9 -0.12 6.69 -6.07
CA LEU A 9 0.50 6.27 -7.33
C LEU A 9 1.92 5.73 -7.12
N ILE A 10 2.72 6.36 -6.26
CA ILE A 10 4.05 5.87 -5.88
C ILE A 10 3.93 4.50 -5.22
N TRP A 11 3.03 4.35 -4.25
CA TRP A 11 2.83 3.09 -3.55
C TRP A 11 2.37 1.97 -4.50
N VAL A 12 1.39 2.23 -5.36
CA VAL A 12 0.92 1.26 -6.37
C VAL A 12 2.02 0.90 -7.37
N GLY A 13 2.73 1.90 -7.90
CA GLY A 13 3.83 1.68 -8.84
C GLY A 13 4.97 0.87 -8.23
N LEU A 14 5.29 1.13 -6.96
CA LEU A 14 6.28 0.35 -6.24
C LEU A 14 5.77 -1.06 -5.95
N HIS A 15 4.57 -1.19 -5.39
CA HIS A 15 4.09 -2.47 -4.88
C HIS A 15 3.67 -3.43 -6.00
N ILE A 16 2.93 -2.95 -7.01
CA ILE A 16 2.47 -3.76 -8.14
C ILE A 16 3.52 -3.76 -9.25
N GLY A 17 4.05 -2.58 -9.60
CA GLY A 17 4.99 -2.44 -10.70
C GLY A 17 6.35 -3.07 -10.39
N LEU A 18 7.02 -2.67 -9.31
CA LEU A 18 8.37 -3.15 -9.03
C LEU A 18 8.41 -4.62 -8.61
N ALA A 19 7.46 -5.08 -7.78
CA ALA A 19 7.43 -6.47 -7.33
C ALA A 19 6.85 -7.45 -8.37
N GLY A 20 5.80 -7.01 -9.10
CA GLY A 20 5.04 -7.87 -10.01
C GLY A 20 5.59 -7.95 -11.43
N THR A 21 6.64 -7.18 -11.77
CA THR A 21 7.19 -7.13 -13.13
C THR A 21 8.68 -7.47 -13.18
N ARG A 22 9.22 -7.51 -14.41
CA ARG A 22 10.66 -7.71 -14.69
C ARG A 22 11.53 -6.53 -14.24
N LEU A 23 10.94 -5.44 -13.72
CA LEU A 23 11.68 -4.32 -13.16
C LEU A 23 12.52 -4.71 -11.92
N ARG A 24 12.20 -5.82 -11.26
CA ARG A 24 13.02 -6.38 -10.19
C ARG A 24 14.38 -6.88 -10.67
N ASP A 25 14.46 -7.37 -11.91
CA ASP A 25 15.59 -8.19 -12.38
C ASP A 25 16.94 -7.45 -12.37
N PRO A 26 17.04 -6.16 -12.74
CA PRO A 26 18.31 -5.42 -12.66
C PRO A 26 18.76 -5.21 -11.21
N VAL A 27 17.82 -5.01 -10.29
CA VAL A 27 18.11 -4.74 -8.87
C VAL A 27 18.52 -6.04 -8.17
N ALA A 28 17.77 -7.11 -8.38
CA ALA A 28 18.07 -8.45 -7.86
C ALA A 28 19.40 -8.99 -8.39
N ARG A 29 19.76 -8.72 -9.67
CA ARG A 29 21.07 -9.10 -10.21
C ARG A 29 22.26 -8.42 -9.51
N ARG A 30 22.06 -7.24 -8.91
CA ARG A 30 23.11 -6.49 -8.20
C ARG A 30 23.16 -6.81 -6.71
N LEU A 31 22.01 -6.97 -6.08
CA LEU A 31 21.85 -7.09 -4.61
C LEU A 31 21.54 -8.51 -4.14
N GLY A 32 21.26 -9.43 -5.07
CA GLY A 32 20.66 -10.73 -4.78
C GLY A 32 19.19 -10.60 -4.38
N ASP A 33 18.51 -11.75 -4.31
CA ASP A 33 17.08 -11.79 -3.96
C ASP A 33 16.81 -11.29 -2.53
N GLN A 34 17.70 -11.59 -1.58
CA GLN A 34 17.55 -11.14 -0.19
C GLN A 34 17.75 -9.62 -0.07
N GLY A 35 18.75 -9.07 -0.78
CA GLY A 35 18.97 -7.62 -0.79
C GLY A 35 17.81 -6.87 -1.46
N PHE A 36 17.27 -7.41 -2.56
CA PHE A 36 16.06 -6.87 -3.17
C PHE A 36 14.86 -6.91 -2.20
N ARG A 37 14.62 -8.04 -1.53
CA ARG A 37 13.52 -8.18 -0.56
C ARG A 37 13.63 -7.17 0.58
N ALA A 38 14.82 -6.98 1.14
CA ALA A 38 15.03 -6.01 2.22
C ALA A 38 14.77 -4.57 1.74
N LEU A 39 15.36 -4.19 0.59
CA LEU A 39 15.17 -2.88 -0.01
C LEU A 39 13.70 -2.61 -0.33
N PHE A 40 13.05 -3.56 -1.01
CA PHE A 40 11.64 -3.47 -1.37
C PHE A 40 10.74 -3.34 -0.13
N SER A 41 11.04 -4.07 0.95
CA SER A 41 10.27 -4.01 2.20
C SER A 41 10.39 -2.64 2.86
N VAL A 42 11.61 -2.10 2.95
CA VAL A 42 11.85 -0.77 3.53
C VAL A 42 11.16 0.31 2.70
N LEU A 43 11.29 0.27 1.37
CA LEU A 43 10.64 1.22 0.50
C LEU A 43 9.11 1.12 0.55
N SER A 44 8.56 -0.10 0.61
CA SER A 44 7.12 -0.32 0.77
C SER A 44 6.61 0.24 2.10
N LEU A 45 7.36 0.01 3.19
CA LEU A 45 7.02 0.52 4.52
C LEU A 45 7.05 2.06 4.55
N ALA A 46 8.07 2.67 3.96
CA ALA A 46 8.17 4.12 3.86
C ALA A 46 7.02 4.70 3.02
N ALA A 47 6.74 4.10 1.86
CA ALA A 47 5.67 4.55 0.96
C ALA A 47 4.29 4.43 1.63
N ILE A 48 4.00 3.32 2.30
CA ILE A 48 2.70 3.13 2.98
C ILE A 48 2.56 4.05 4.19
N PHE A 49 3.64 4.34 4.91
CA PHE A 49 3.64 5.30 6.00
C PHE A 49 3.30 6.71 5.52
N VAL A 50 3.96 7.19 4.46
CA VAL A 50 3.66 8.51 3.88
C VAL A 50 2.25 8.56 3.28
N LEU A 51 1.80 7.47 2.67
CA LEU A 51 0.42 7.35 2.16
C LEU A 51 -0.60 7.49 3.30
N ALA A 52 -0.41 6.77 4.41
CA ALA A 52 -1.29 6.85 5.58
C ALA A 52 -1.32 8.26 6.17
N ARG A 53 -0.16 8.94 6.26
CA ARG A 53 -0.07 10.34 6.70
C ARG A 53 -0.80 11.29 5.74
N SER A 54 -0.67 11.07 4.43
CA SER A 54 -1.34 11.88 3.40
C SER A 54 -2.85 11.68 3.41
N TYR A 55 -3.30 10.44 3.68
CA TYR A 55 -4.70 10.10 3.84
C TYR A 55 -5.29 10.78 5.09
N ALA A 56 -4.59 10.70 6.23
CA ALA A 56 -5.03 11.35 7.47
C ALA A 56 -5.14 12.88 7.35
N ALA A 57 -4.30 13.50 6.51
CA ALA A 57 -4.34 14.94 6.24
C ALA A 57 -5.35 15.34 5.15
N ALA A 58 -5.95 14.38 4.44
CA ALA A 58 -6.88 14.68 3.36
C ALA A 58 -8.25 15.08 3.93
N PRO A 59 -8.93 16.10 3.37
CA PRO A 59 -10.31 16.41 3.70
C PRO A 59 -11.22 15.17 3.67
N TYR A 60 -11.88 14.88 4.79
CA TYR A 60 -12.84 13.80 4.92
C TYR A 60 -14.27 14.32 4.76
N ARG A 61 -15.05 13.67 3.90
CA ARG A 61 -16.49 13.89 3.78
C ARG A 61 -17.19 12.55 3.97
N GLY A 62 -17.88 12.38 5.10
CA GLY A 62 -18.63 11.16 5.38
C GLY A 62 -19.76 10.98 4.37
N LEU A 63 -19.61 10.03 3.46
CA LEU A 63 -20.65 9.69 2.48
C LEU A 63 -21.64 8.67 3.06
N TRP A 64 -21.17 7.83 3.98
CA TRP A 64 -21.94 6.78 4.60
C TRP A 64 -21.26 6.32 5.90
N VAL A 65 -22.05 5.91 6.87
CA VAL A 65 -21.57 5.37 8.16
C VAL A 65 -22.13 3.97 8.30
N ALA A 66 -21.24 3.00 8.54
CA ALA A 66 -21.63 1.61 8.72
C ALA A 66 -22.41 1.41 10.02
N PRO A 67 -23.60 0.79 9.99
CA PRO A 67 -24.28 0.34 11.19
C PRO A 67 -23.47 -0.72 11.95
N ASP A 68 -23.57 -0.74 13.28
CA ASP A 68 -22.72 -1.61 14.11
C ASP A 68 -22.86 -3.10 13.86
N TRP A 69 -24.06 -3.55 13.47
CA TRP A 69 -24.31 -4.96 13.17
C TRP A 69 -23.58 -5.43 11.92
N LEU A 70 -23.32 -4.55 10.95
CA LEU A 70 -22.66 -4.91 9.69
C LEU A 70 -21.22 -5.39 9.92
N ARG A 71 -20.58 -4.88 10.98
CA ARG A 71 -19.23 -5.29 11.41
C ARG A 71 -19.16 -6.82 11.59
N TRP A 72 -20.18 -7.41 12.21
CA TRP A 72 -20.23 -8.84 12.51
C TRP A 72 -20.47 -9.69 11.26
N LEU A 73 -21.30 -9.23 10.32
CA LEU A 73 -21.46 -9.93 9.04
C LEU A 73 -20.14 -9.97 8.25
N LEU A 74 -19.36 -8.89 8.25
CA LEU A 74 -18.06 -8.86 7.57
C LEU A 74 -17.05 -9.81 8.24
N VAL A 75 -17.04 -9.88 9.57
CA VAL A 75 -16.21 -10.87 10.30
C VAL A 75 -16.60 -12.29 9.89
N LEU A 76 -17.89 -12.60 9.86
CA LEU A 76 -18.38 -13.92 9.44
C LEU A 76 -18.01 -14.24 7.99
N ALA A 77 -18.07 -13.24 7.09
CA ALA A 77 -17.69 -13.41 5.68
C ALA A 77 -16.18 -13.67 5.46
N MET A 78 -15.34 -13.31 6.44
CA MET A 78 -13.89 -13.57 6.41
C MET A 78 -13.50 -14.88 7.11
N LEU A 79 -14.45 -15.60 7.71
CA LEU A 79 -14.18 -16.95 8.20
C LEU A 79 -13.94 -17.89 7.01
N PRO A 80 -13.00 -18.86 7.15
CA PRO A 80 -12.63 -19.78 6.08
C PRO A 80 -13.77 -20.73 5.68
#